data_AF-A0AAD8Y3I5-F1
#
_entry.id   AF-A0AAD8Y3I5-F1
#
_cell.length_a   1.000
_cell.length_b   1.000
_cell.length_c   1.000
_cell.angle_alpha   90.00
_cell.angle_beta   90.00
_cell.angle_gamma   90.00
#
_symmetry.space_group_name_H-M   'P 1'
#
loop_
_entity.id
_entity.type
_entity.pdbx_description
1 polymer ?
#
loop_
_entity_poly.entity_id
_entity_poly.type
_entity_poly.pdbx_seq_one_letter_code
_entity_poly.pdbx_strand_id
1 'polypeptide(L)' 'MIGDRLGPFDLAAIPIGAYEPNWFMRESHCNPAEAVKIHQAVRAKRSVAVHFDTFDLADEPREEPPKLLLDEVDRVNKKF' A
#
# COMPACT_ATOMS: atom_id res chain seq x y z
N MET A 1 -2.22 -18.16 -3.38
CA MET A 1 -1.90 -17.00 -2.51
C MET A 1 -2.95 -16.89 -1.39
N ILE A 2 -2.76 -16.02 -0.38
CA ILE A 2 -3.76 -15.79 0.70
C ILE A 2 -5.13 -15.44 0.12
N GLY A 3 -5.18 -14.56 -0.90
CA GLY A 3 -6.41 -14.19 -1.58
C GLY A 3 -7.17 -15.36 -2.21
N ASP A 4 -6.48 -16.34 -2.79
CA ASP A 4 -7.14 -17.50 -3.43
C ASP A 4 -7.72 -18.48 -2.42
N ARG A 5 -7.09 -18.57 -1.23
CA ARG A 5 -7.48 -19.54 -0.20
C ARG A 5 -8.56 -19.00 0.74
N LEU A 6 -8.49 -17.71 1.07
CA LEU A 6 -9.31 -17.09 2.11
C LEU A 6 -10.14 -15.91 1.60
N GLY A 7 -9.82 -15.35 0.43
CA GLY A 7 -10.55 -14.24 -0.16
C GLY A 7 -11.76 -14.68 -0.99
N PRO A 8 -12.53 -13.73 -1.55
CA PRO A 8 -12.29 -12.28 -1.48
C PRO A 8 -12.63 -11.69 -0.10
N PHE A 9 -11.84 -10.72 0.35
CA PHE A 9 -12.10 -9.99 1.59
C PHE A 9 -12.98 -8.76 1.31
N ASP A 10 -13.89 -8.42 2.22
CA ASP A 10 -14.68 -7.18 2.10
C ASP A 10 -13.83 -5.93 2.34
N LEU A 11 -12.88 -5.99 3.28
CA LEU A 11 -12.00 -4.89 3.64
C LEU A 11 -10.60 -5.39 4.03
N ALA A 12 -9.55 -4.68 3.61
CA ALA A 12 -8.18 -4.87 4.07
C ALA A 12 -7.56 -3.55 4.52
N ALA A 13 -6.97 -3.51 5.73
CA ALA A 13 -6.10 -2.41 6.14
C ALA A 13 -4.68 -2.69 5.65
N ILE A 14 -4.10 -1.78 4.86
CA ILE A 14 -2.80 -2.00 4.20
C ILE A 14 -1.89 -0.79 4.51
N PRO A 15 -0.66 -1.01 5.00
CA PRO A 15 0.26 0.08 5.29
C PRO A 15 0.74 0.75 3.99
N ILE A 16 0.96 2.07 4.03
CA ILE A 16 1.47 2.83 2.88
C ILE A 16 2.70 3.69 3.19
N GLY A 17 3.10 3.84 4.45
CA GLY A 17 4.28 4.62 4.87
C GLY A 17 5.41 3.74 5.39
N ALA A 18 6.43 4.39 5.94
CA ALA A 18 7.67 3.81 6.45
C ALA A 18 8.51 3.07 5.39
N TYR A 19 8.59 3.60 4.17
CA TYR A 19 9.24 2.93 3.04
C TYR A 19 10.59 3.54 2.63
N GLU A 20 10.98 4.71 3.12
CA GLU A 20 12.31 5.27 2.88
C GLU A 20 13.24 5.21 4.13
N PRO A 21 14.56 5.00 3.95
CA PRO A 21 15.24 4.82 2.68
C PRO A 21 15.03 3.39 2.14
N ASN A 22 14.72 3.25 0.85
CA ASN A 22 14.29 1.98 0.24
C ASN A 22 15.30 0.84 0.43
N TRP A 23 16.61 1.11 0.43
CA TRP A 23 17.63 0.06 0.61
C TRP A 23 17.56 -0.64 1.98
N PHE A 24 17.02 0.04 2.99
CA PHE A 24 16.87 -0.47 4.35
C PHE A 24 15.46 -0.98 4.60
N MET A 25 14.45 -0.20 4.19
CA MET A 25 13.06 -0.45 4.57
C MET A 25 12.37 -1.54 3.74
N ARG A 26 12.77 -1.74 2.48
CA ARG A 26 12.06 -2.61 1.52
C ARG A 26 11.85 -4.06 1.93
N GLU A 27 12.70 -4.59 2.81
CA GLU A 27 12.57 -5.97 3.29
C GLU A 27 11.46 -6.12 4.34
N SER A 28 11.03 -5.01 4.96
CA SER A 28 10.05 -5.01 6.05
C SER A 28 8.79 -4.20 5.74
N HIS A 29 8.86 -3.19 4.87
CA HIS A 29 7.77 -2.28 4.56
C HIS A 29 7.48 -2.26 3.06
N CYS A 30 6.20 -2.23 2.72
CA CYS A 30 5.76 -2.00 1.36
C CYS A 30 5.60 -0.50 1.10
N ASN A 31 5.95 -0.07 -0.10
CA ASN A 31 5.63 1.28 -0.57
C ASN A 31 4.16 1.37 -1.09
N PRO A 32 3.64 2.58 -1.39
CA PRO A 32 2.27 2.74 -1.88
C PRO A 32 1.94 1.94 -3.16
N ALA A 33 2.91 1.75 -4.06
CA ALA A 33 2.68 0.96 -5.27
C ALA A 33 2.54 -0.54 -4.96
N GLU A 34 3.31 -1.03 -3.99
CA GLU A 34 3.21 -2.40 -3.49
C GLU A 34 1.94 -2.62 -2.66
N ALA A 35 1.45 -1.61 -1.94
CA ALA A 35 0.16 -1.67 -1.25
C ALA A 35 -1.00 -1.96 -2.22
N VAL A 36 -1.00 -1.35 -3.42
CA VAL A 36 -1.98 -1.65 -4.47
C VAL A 36 -1.85 -3.09 -4.98
N LYS A 37 -0.62 -3.61 -5.13
CA LYS A 37 -0.40 -5.02 -5.48
C LYS A 37 -0.89 -5.96 -4.38
N ILE A 38 -0.69 -5.61 -3.10
CA ILE A 38 -1.21 -6.37 -1.96
C ILE A 38 -2.74 -6.42 -2.01
N HIS A 39 -3.41 -5.27 -2.20
CA HIS A 39 -4.86 -5.19 -2.37
C HIS A 39 -5.38 -6.17 -3.43
N GLN A 40 -4.73 -6.21 -4.60
CA GLN A 40 -5.07 -7.14 -5.69
C GLN A 40 -4.78 -8.60 -5.31
N ALA A 41 -3.61 -8.88 -4.73
CA ALA A 41 -3.17 -10.22 -4.39
C ALA A 41 -4.02 -10.88 -3.29
N VAL A 42 -4.55 -10.09 -2.35
CA VAL A 42 -5.48 -10.57 -1.33
C VAL A 42 -6.94 -10.56 -1.82
N ARG A 43 -7.23 -10.02 -3.01
CA ARG A 43 -8.57 -9.93 -3.59
C ARG A 43 -9.54 -9.17 -2.69
N ALA A 44 -9.10 -8.06 -2.11
CA ALA A 44 -9.96 -7.21 -1.29
C ALA A 44 -10.93 -6.40 -2.17
N LYS A 45 -12.19 -6.27 -1.76
CA LYS A 45 -13.17 -5.38 -2.43
C LYS A 45 -12.85 -3.91 -2.16
N ARG A 46 -12.37 -3.60 -0.95
CA ARG A 46 -11.96 -2.26 -0.51
C ARG A 46 -10.73 -2.36 0.37
N SER A 47 -9.96 -1.28 0.41
CA SER A 47 -8.85 -1.16 1.35
C SER A 47 -8.85 0.21 2.02
N VAL A 48 -8.32 0.25 3.24
CA VAL A 48 -8.04 1.48 3.98
C VAL A 48 -6.54 1.60 4.19
N ALA A 49 -5.98 2.75 3.84
CA ALA A 49 -4.57 3.03 4.08
C ALA A 49 -4.31 3.21 5.58
N VAL A 50 -3.23 2.63 6.07
CA VAL A 50 -2.77 2.78 7.46
C VAL A 50 -1.26 3.05 7.50
N HIS A 51 -0.71 3.27 8.70
CA HIS A 51 0.75 3.37 8.91
C HIS A 51 1.43 4.51 8.14
N PHE A 52 0.78 5.67 8.05
CA PHE A 52 1.34 6.90 7.49
C PHE A 52 0.93 8.12 8.34
N ASP A 53 1.67 9.22 8.22
CA ASP A 53 1.40 10.57 8.78
C ASP A 53 1.27 10.69 10.32
N THR A 54 1.18 9.57 11.04
CA THR A 54 0.96 9.57 12.50
C THR A 54 2.28 9.70 13.28
N PHE A 55 3.31 8.94 12.91
CA PHE A 55 4.61 8.91 13.57
C PHE A 55 5.73 9.11 12.55
N ASP A 56 6.81 9.75 12.99
CA ASP A 56 8.03 9.94 12.20
C ASP A 56 8.91 8.68 12.32
N LEU A 57 8.79 7.77 11.36
CA LEU A 57 9.43 6.44 11.42
C LEU A 57 10.44 6.20 10.30
N ALA A 58 10.54 7.11 9.34
CA ALA A 58 11.22 6.89 8.06
C ALA A 58 11.50 8.20 7.34
N ASP A 59 12.24 8.13 6.23
CA ASP A 59 12.78 9.32 5.54
C ASP A 59 11.82 9.91 4.48
N GLU A 60 10.64 9.30 4.25
CA GLU A 60 9.68 9.85 3.29
C GLU A 60 8.96 11.12 3.83
N PRO A 61 8.60 12.08 2.96
CA PRO A 61 7.76 13.19 3.37
C PRO A 61 6.38 12.69 3.83
N ARG A 62 5.90 13.15 5.00
CA ARG A 62 4.64 12.66 5.60
C ARG A 62 3.42 12.65 4.68
N GLU A 63 3.30 13.64 3.80
CA GLU A 63 2.16 13.81 2.89
C GLU A 63 2.34 13.06 1.55
N GLU A 64 3.52 12.50 1.29
CA GLU A 64 3.81 11.79 0.04
C GLU A 64 3.05 10.46 -0.12
N PRO A 65 2.90 9.60 0.91
CA PRO A 65 2.30 8.28 0.74
C PRO A 65 0.88 8.31 0.16
N PRO A 66 -0.06 9.16 0.64
CA PRO A 66 -1.40 9.24 0.06
C PRO A 66 -1.40 9.69 -1.40
N LYS A 67 -0.50 10.60 -1.77
CA LYS A 67 -0.37 11.08 -3.16
C LYS A 67 0.09 9.96 -4.08
N LEU A 68 1.16 9.26 -3.71
CA LEU A 68 1.66 8.12 -4.49
C LEU A 68 0.66 6.98 -4.58
N LEU A 69 -0.11 6.74 -3.51
CA LEU A 69 -1.20 5.75 -3.53
C LEU A 69 -2.26 6.10 -4.58
N LEU A 70 -2.72 7.35 -4.59
CA LEU A 70 -3.73 7.81 -5.56
C LEU A 70 -3.20 7.76 -7.00
N ASP A 71 -1.97 8.21 -7.22
CA ASP A 71 -1.31 8.14 -8.53
C ASP A 71 -1.22 6.69 -9.04
N GLU A 72 -0.88 5.74 -8.16
CA GLU A 72 -0.84 4.33 -8.52
C GLU A 72 -2.23 3.75 -8.81
N VAL A 73 -3.23 4.07 -8.00
CA VAL A 73 -4.62 3.64 -8.22
C VAL A 73 -5.13 4.13 -9.58
N ASP A 74 -4.90 5.41 -9.89
CA ASP A 74 -5.25 6.00 -11.18
C ASP A 74 -4.51 5.31 -12.34
N ARG A 75 -3.21 5.03 -12.17
CA ARG A 75 -2.40 4.33 -13.17
C ARG A 75 -2.92 2.92 -13.44
N VAL A 76 -3.30 2.18 -12.41
CA VAL A 76 -3.85 0.81 -12.54
C VAL A 76 -5.24 0.83 -13.15
N ASN A 77 -6.09 1.78 -12.77
CA ASN A 77 -7.44 1.91 -13.33
C ASN A 77 -7.44 2.31 -14.81
N LYS A 78 -6.49 3.15 -15.25
CA LYS A 78 -6.33 3.54 -16.67
C LYS A 78 -5.84 2.41 -17.59
N LYS A 79 -5.38 1.28 -17.05
CA LYS A 79 -4.95 0.12 -17.87
C LYS A 79 -6.11 -0.73 -18.39
N PHE A 80 -7.35 -0.39 -18.04
CA PHE A 80 -8.58 -1.04 -18.44
C PHE A 80 -9.59 0.00 -18.93
#